data_AF-A0A5D3YEY4-F1
#
_entry.id   AF-A0A5D3YEY4-F1
#
_cell.length_a   1.000
_cell.length_b   1.000
_cell.length_c   1.000
_cell.angle_alpha   90.00
_cell.angle_beta   90.00
_cell.angle_gamma   90.00
#
_symmetry.space_group_name_H-M   'P 1'
#
loop_
_entity.id
_entity.type
_entity.pdbx_description
1 polymer ?
#
loop_
_entity_poly.entity_id
_entity_poly.type
_entity_poly.pdbx_seq_one_letter_code
_entity_poly.pdbx_strand_id
1 'polypeptide(L)'
;MPFHNDFENLNDFLGENTFRFDGGRIQIECEPGERQGLQNYVEGSGFDTRPEGTDGFSFRLHHDQFDIFFNEDDFKSNFHTSESRRDIYLVQTSINGAIRFSHDEQKALNHDGEPLAYYFFNNYFSYEKVKTILDDSRIVDHKDGSTGQFILLSSKQGKFRLGYNNVTPNFNVNEDLSDKPQKLKDVLENGNDYFRFLKEVMISRLGTEDKPDRAYNFFVELDSFIEEANRNYEVFLNKFDFAKLRDELRQEKEKYLSSVQELISKLFNKVVSVPISISAAAFALYRVKENSVLSILVVVGYVAYAIFTSYLLKIAWDDTQEIESDFEDDIDKIESKSPLNEEDIKSVNQKMSRRFNYLRTSIVLVGVIIIGFAIAITTIGVGFIASSLAAWMKFFVLIIPTAIILTLVGVVL
;
A
#
# COMPACT_ATOMS: atom_id res chain seq x y z
N MET A 1 5.89 3.28 -53.64
CA MET A 1 5.20 4.53 -54.00
C MET A 1 4.33 4.47 -55.26
N PRO A 2 4.45 3.56 -56.27
CA PRO A 2 3.49 3.54 -57.37
C PRO A 2 2.07 3.10 -56.98
N PHE A 3 1.95 2.26 -55.95
CA PHE A 3 0.66 1.69 -55.50
C PHE A 3 -0.27 2.67 -54.76
N HIS A 4 0.21 3.83 -54.32
CA HIS A 4 -0.66 4.82 -53.69
C HIS A 4 -1.68 5.36 -54.71
N ASN A 5 -1.18 5.60 -55.94
CA ASN A 5 -2.00 6.03 -57.05
C ASN A 5 -3.05 4.96 -57.42
N ASP A 6 -2.73 3.67 -57.32
CA ASP A 6 -3.65 2.59 -57.71
C ASP A 6 -4.88 2.49 -56.79
N PHE A 7 -4.72 2.80 -55.50
CA PHE A 7 -5.86 2.84 -54.58
C PHE A 7 -6.66 4.16 -54.68
N GLU A 8 -6.00 5.30 -54.89
CA GLU A 8 -6.66 6.58 -55.18
C GLU A 8 -7.56 6.44 -56.42
N ASN A 9 -6.97 5.88 -57.48
CA ASN A 9 -7.62 5.50 -58.72
C ASN A 9 -8.84 4.59 -58.52
N LEU A 10 -8.79 3.68 -57.54
CA LEU A 10 -9.90 2.80 -57.18
C LEU A 10 -10.98 3.56 -56.39
N ASN A 11 -10.60 4.43 -55.46
CA ASN A 11 -11.54 5.21 -54.67
C ASN A 11 -12.32 6.21 -55.54
N ASP A 12 -11.64 6.93 -56.43
CA ASP A 12 -12.27 7.83 -57.39
C ASP A 12 -13.22 7.06 -58.31
N PHE A 13 -12.77 5.90 -58.81
CA PHE A 13 -13.58 4.98 -59.60
C PHE A 13 -14.84 4.55 -58.85
N LEU A 14 -14.73 4.17 -57.58
CA LEU A 14 -15.87 3.75 -56.76
C LEU A 14 -16.79 4.93 -56.43
N GLY A 15 -16.25 6.15 -56.27
CA GLY A 15 -17.04 7.36 -56.06
C GLY A 15 -17.94 7.72 -57.25
N GLU A 16 -17.52 7.41 -58.47
CA GLU A 16 -18.27 7.70 -59.71
C GLU A 16 -19.29 6.61 -60.10
N ASN A 17 -19.17 5.40 -59.54
CA ASN A 17 -19.94 4.23 -60.00
C ASN A 17 -20.83 3.64 -58.89
N THR A 18 -22.01 3.14 -59.26
CA THR A 18 -22.85 2.39 -58.33
C THR A 18 -22.31 0.97 -58.15
N PHE A 19 -22.02 0.59 -56.91
CA PHE A 19 -21.53 -0.74 -56.58
C PHE A 19 -22.31 -1.41 -55.44
N ARG A 20 -22.17 -2.73 -55.32
CA ARG A 20 -22.70 -3.54 -54.19
C ARG A 20 -21.60 -4.42 -53.63
N PHE A 21 -21.58 -4.63 -52.32
CA PHE A 21 -20.66 -5.55 -51.67
C PHE A 21 -21.38 -6.84 -51.27
N ASP A 22 -20.86 -7.99 -51.68
CA ASP A 22 -21.48 -9.31 -51.45
C ASP A 22 -20.79 -10.15 -50.37
N GLY A 23 -19.93 -9.55 -49.55
CA GLY A 23 -19.18 -10.25 -48.49
C GLY A 23 -17.86 -10.85 -48.94
N GLY A 24 -17.28 -10.32 -50.01
CA GLY A 24 -15.93 -10.68 -50.47
C GLY A 24 -15.57 -10.12 -51.84
N ARG A 25 -16.57 -9.70 -52.62
CA ARG A 25 -16.38 -9.00 -53.89
C ARG A 25 -17.19 -7.71 -53.92
N ILE A 26 -16.63 -6.70 -54.58
CA ILE A 26 -17.38 -5.52 -55.01
C ILE A 26 -17.94 -5.81 -56.39
N GLN A 27 -19.26 -5.74 -56.54
CA GLN A 27 -19.99 -5.85 -57.79
C GLN A 27 -20.23 -4.45 -58.34
N ILE A 28 -19.81 -4.19 -59.57
CA ILE A 28 -19.99 -2.91 -60.25
C ILE A 28 -21.05 -3.11 -61.33
N GLU A 29 -22.11 -2.30 -61.27
CA GLU A 29 -23.09 -2.16 -62.35
C GLU A 29 -22.57 -1.09 -63.32
N CYS A 30 -22.41 -1.42 -64.60
CA CYS A 30 -21.87 -0.50 -65.61
C CYS A 30 -22.60 -0.65 -66.95
N GLU A 31 -22.58 0.39 -67.79
CA GLU A 31 -23.19 0.28 -69.10
C GLU A 31 -22.44 -0.77 -69.96
N PRO A 32 -23.14 -1.55 -70.82
CA PRO A 32 -22.53 -2.64 -71.60
C PRO A 32 -21.30 -2.23 -72.43
N GLY A 33 -21.20 -0.95 -72.82
CA GLY A 33 -20.07 -0.41 -73.57
C GLY A 33 -18.83 -0.08 -72.72
N GLU A 34 -18.99 0.12 -71.42
CA GLU A 34 -17.92 0.59 -70.53
C GLU A 34 -17.24 -0.56 -69.78
N ARG A 35 -17.96 -1.67 -69.60
CA ARG A 35 -17.53 -2.84 -68.85
C ARG A 35 -16.11 -3.28 -69.13
N GLN A 36 -15.73 -3.49 -70.40
CA GLN A 36 -14.41 -4.01 -70.73
C GLN A 36 -13.30 -3.02 -70.34
N GLY A 37 -13.55 -1.71 -70.48
CA GLY A 37 -12.61 -0.68 -70.10
C GLY A 37 -12.40 -0.64 -68.58
N LEU A 38 -13.49 -0.63 -67.82
CA LEU A 38 -13.47 -0.65 -66.37
C LEU A 38 -12.86 -1.95 -65.81
N GLN A 39 -13.20 -3.10 -66.40
CA GLN A 39 -12.64 -4.39 -66.00
C GLN A 39 -11.12 -4.43 -66.24
N ASN A 40 -10.65 -4.01 -67.41
CA ASN A 40 -9.22 -3.94 -67.71
C ASN A 40 -8.47 -2.98 -66.78
N TYR A 41 -9.12 -1.90 -66.35
CA TYR A 41 -8.55 -0.94 -65.39
C TYR A 41 -8.38 -1.55 -64.00
N VAL A 42 -9.40 -2.24 -63.50
CA VAL A 42 -9.35 -2.94 -62.21
C VAL A 42 -8.33 -4.09 -62.24
N GLU A 43 -8.30 -4.88 -63.32
CA GLU A 43 -7.28 -5.93 -63.51
C GLU A 43 -5.87 -5.34 -63.61
N GLY A 44 -5.71 -4.20 -64.30
CA GLY A 44 -4.45 -3.46 -64.41
C GLY A 44 -3.92 -2.96 -63.06
N SER A 45 -4.81 -2.75 -62.09
CA SER A 45 -4.50 -2.37 -60.71
C SER A 45 -4.21 -3.57 -59.79
N GLY A 46 -4.15 -4.78 -60.36
CA GLY A 46 -3.78 -6.01 -59.64
C GLY A 46 -4.95 -6.78 -59.00
N PHE A 47 -6.19 -6.40 -59.27
CA PHE A 47 -7.37 -7.08 -58.72
C PHE A 47 -7.90 -8.19 -59.63
N ASP A 48 -8.28 -9.32 -59.03
CA ASP A 48 -8.92 -10.44 -59.74
C ASP A 48 -10.41 -10.14 -59.99
N THR A 49 -10.78 -9.97 -61.26
CA THR A 49 -12.16 -9.68 -61.66
C THR A 49 -12.89 -10.92 -62.18
N ARG A 50 -14.22 -10.89 -62.13
CA ARG A 50 -15.11 -11.90 -62.71
C ARG A 50 -16.31 -11.23 -63.36
N PRO A 51 -16.75 -11.70 -64.53
CA PRO A 51 -18.04 -11.38 -65.10
C PRO A 51 -19.22 -11.56 -64.13
N GLU A 52 -20.12 -10.57 -64.03
CA GLU A 52 -21.43 -10.71 -63.37
C GLU A 52 -22.53 -10.32 -64.36
N GLY A 53 -23.17 -11.30 -65.00
CA GLY A 53 -24.20 -11.05 -66.01
C GLY A 53 -23.67 -10.33 -67.27
N THR A 54 -24.57 -9.62 -67.97
CA THR A 54 -24.22 -8.82 -69.16
C THR A 54 -23.68 -7.44 -68.80
N ASP A 55 -24.17 -6.86 -67.70
CA ASP A 55 -24.05 -5.41 -67.42
C ASP A 55 -23.18 -5.12 -66.19
N GLY A 56 -22.28 -6.04 -65.82
CA GLY A 56 -21.42 -5.84 -64.66
C GLY A 56 -20.25 -6.81 -64.54
N PHE A 57 -19.39 -6.52 -63.57
CA PHE A 57 -18.31 -7.39 -63.13
C PHE A 57 -18.10 -7.26 -61.63
N SER A 58 -17.50 -8.27 -61.01
CA SER A 58 -17.14 -8.28 -59.60
C SER A 58 -15.64 -8.49 -59.41
N PHE A 59 -15.03 -7.84 -58.42
CA PHE A 59 -13.62 -8.05 -58.11
C PHE A 59 -13.42 -8.30 -56.62
N ARG A 60 -12.43 -9.14 -56.28
CA ARG A 60 -12.12 -9.46 -54.88
C ARG A 60 -11.37 -8.32 -54.21
N LEU A 61 -11.78 -7.97 -52.99
CA LEU A 61 -11.05 -7.07 -52.10
C LEU A 61 -9.86 -7.78 -51.44
N HIS A 62 -8.95 -8.30 -52.25
CA HIS A 62 -7.73 -8.93 -51.75
C HIS A 62 -6.54 -8.44 -52.57
N HIS A 63 -5.53 -7.94 -51.88
CA HIS A 63 -4.28 -7.51 -52.47
C HIS A 63 -3.10 -8.03 -51.64
N ASP A 64 -1.98 -8.33 -52.29
CA ASP A 64 -0.84 -8.97 -51.61
C ASP A 64 -0.13 -8.06 -50.60
N GLN A 65 -0.30 -6.75 -50.75
CA GLN A 65 0.43 -5.73 -49.98
C GLN A 65 -0.40 -5.06 -48.89
N PHE A 66 -1.73 -5.07 -49.01
CA PHE A 66 -2.64 -4.36 -48.11
C PHE A 66 -3.98 -5.07 -48.03
N ASP A 67 -4.65 -4.89 -46.89
CA ASP A 67 -5.95 -5.49 -46.63
C ASP A 67 -7.03 -4.45 -46.89
N ILE A 68 -8.08 -4.81 -47.64
CA ILE A 68 -9.16 -3.90 -47.99
C ILE A 68 -10.45 -4.42 -47.39
N PHE A 69 -11.16 -3.53 -46.73
CA PHE A 69 -12.47 -3.80 -46.18
C PHE A 69 -13.46 -2.77 -46.71
N PHE A 70 -14.69 -3.21 -46.88
CA PHE A 70 -15.74 -2.39 -47.43
C PHE A 70 -16.11 -1.25 -46.48
N ASN A 71 -16.33 -1.56 -45.20
CA ASN A 71 -16.67 -0.59 -44.16
C ASN A 71 -16.20 -1.08 -42.79
N GLU A 72 -16.52 -0.33 -41.74
CA GLU A 72 -16.14 -0.69 -40.37
C GLU A 72 -16.70 -2.07 -39.95
N ASP A 73 -17.92 -2.43 -40.35
CA ASP A 73 -18.53 -3.71 -39.96
C ASP A 73 -17.92 -4.91 -40.71
N ASP A 74 -17.56 -4.72 -41.98
CA ASP A 74 -16.79 -5.69 -42.76
C ASP A 74 -15.41 -5.92 -42.15
N PHE A 75 -14.72 -4.84 -41.77
CA PHE A 75 -13.47 -4.91 -41.03
C PHE A 75 -13.62 -5.72 -39.74
N LYS A 76 -14.61 -5.39 -38.90
CA LYS A 76 -14.82 -6.08 -37.62
C LYS A 76 -15.12 -7.57 -37.77
N SER A 77 -15.76 -7.96 -38.87
CA SER A 77 -16.20 -9.34 -39.11
C SER A 77 -15.10 -10.21 -39.69
N ASN A 78 -14.23 -9.63 -40.52
CA ASN A 78 -13.27 -10.36 -41.35
C ASN A 78 -11.80 -10.13 -40.96
N PHE A 79 -11.48 -9.10 -40.19
CA PHE A 79 -10.11 -8.82 -39.77
C PHE A 79 -9.64 -9.75 -38.65
N HIS A 80 -8.43 -10.31 -38.81
CA HIS A 80 -7.78 -11.14 -37.81
C HIS A 80 -6.47 -10.49 -37.35
N THR A 81 -6.37 -10.19 -36.05
CA THR A 81 -5.27 -9.41 -35.45
C THR A 81 -3.89 -10.04 -35.61
N SER A 82 -3.80 -11.36 -35.87
CA SER A 82 -2.54 -12.08 -36.06
C SER A 82 -1.82 -11.73 -37.38
N GLU A 83 -2.46 -10.99 -38.29
CA GLU A 83 -2.01 -10.86 -39.68
C GLU A 83 -1.49 -9.46 -40.06
N SER A 84 -1.72 -8.42 -39.25
CA SER A 84 -1.47 -7.05 -39.73
C SER A 84 -0.02 -6.59 -39.58
N ARG A 85 0.78 -6.83 -40.61
CA ARG A 85 1.96 -6.00 -40.96
C ARG A 85 1.71 -5.11 -42.17
N ARG A 86 0.46 -5.09 -42.64
CA ARG A 86 0.05 -4.45 -43.88
C ARG A 86 -0.80 -3.24 -43.58
N ASP A 87 -0.81 -2.30 -44.53
CA ASP A 87 -1.75 -1.19 -44.50
C ASP A 87 -3.17 -1.71 -44.70
N ILE A 88 -4.13 -0.99 -44.11
CA ILE A 88 -5.53 -1.36 -44.16
C ILE A 88 -6.32 -0.24 -44.83
N TYR A 89 -7.21 -0.59 -45.73
CA TYR A 89 -8.07 0.37 -46.42
C TYR A 89 -9.54 0.11 -46.09
N LEU A 90 -10.27 1.16 -45.74
CA LEU A 90 -11.73 1.16 -45.69
C LEU A 90 -12.24 1.93 -46.89
N VAL A 91 -13.06 1.29 -47.71
CA VAL A 91 -13.62 1.89 -48.93
C VAL A 91 -14.73 2.88 -48.59
N GLN A 92 -15.64 2.49 -47.72
CA GLN A 92 -16.79 3.27 -47.29
C GLN A 92 -16.72 3.48 -45.78
N THR A 93 -16.64 4.74 -45.36
CA THR A 93 -16.57 5.10 -43.95
C THR A 93 -17.68 6.08 -43.59
N SER A 94 -17.95 6.17 -42.30
CA SER A 94 -18.93 7.12 -41.72
C SER A 94 -18.70 8.60 -42.06
N ILE A 95 -17.51 8.98 -42.53
CA ILE A 95 -17.14 10.35 -42.89
C ILE A 95 -17.15 10.63 -44.40
N ASN A 96 -17.76 9.76 -45.21
CA ASN A 96 -17.86 9.87 -46.67
C ASN A 96 -16.49 9.99 -47.37
N GLY A 97 -15.75 8.89 -47.40
CA GLY A 97 -14.55 8.72 -48.21
C GLY A 97 -13.77 7.47 -47.82
N ALA A 98 -12.86 7.02 -48.68
CA ALA A 98 -11.94 5.95 -48.31
C ALA A 98 -10.90 6.45 -47.30
N ILE A 99 -10.57 5.59 -46.36
CA ILE A 99 -9.57 5.84 -45.32
C ILE A 99 -8.51 4.76 -45.41
N ARG A 100 -7.24 5.17 -45.35
CA ARG A 100 -6.10 4.26 -45.22
C ARG A 100 -5.57 4.31 -43.80
N PHE A 101 -5.44 3.18 -43.13
CA PHE A 101 -4.60 3.05 -41.96
C PHE A 101 -3.19 2.63 -42.38
N SER A 102 -2.22 3.51 -42.15
CA SER A 102 -0.81 3.18 -42.34
C SER A 102 -0.29 2.41 -41.14
N HIS A 103 0.21 1.18 -41.38
CA HIS A 103 0.79 0.36 -40.32
C HIS A 103 2.09 0.98 -39.78
N ASP A 104 2.92 1.55 -40.65
CA ASP A 104 4.19 2.15 -40.23
C ASP A 104 3.98 3.41 -39.39
N GLU A 105 3.01 4.25 -39.78
CA GLU A 105 2.73 5.51 -39.07
C GLU A 105 1.75 5.36 -37.91
N GLN A 106 1.03 4.23 -37.83
CA GLN A 106 -0.03 3.96 -36.84
C GLN A 106 -1.13 5.04 -36.85
N LYS A 107 -1.52 5.52 -38.03
CA LYS A 107 -2.49 6.61 -38.22
C LYS A 107 -3.44 6.35 -39.39
N ALA A 108 -4.65 6.87 -39.26
CA ALA A 108 -5.58 7.00 -40.36
C ALA A 108 -5.17 8.19 -41.24
N LEU A 109 -5.15 7.97 -42.55
CA LEU A 109 -4.84 8.93 -43.59
C LEU A 109 -6.05 9.03 -44.53
N ASN A 110 -6.29 10.23 -45.06
CA ASN A 110 -7.25 10.43 -46.15
C ASN A 110 -6.65 9.95 -47.51
N HIS A 111 -7.39 10.16 -48.59
CA HIS A 111 -6.95 9.83 -49.95
C HIS A 111 -5.66 10.55 -50.36
N ASP A 112 -5.46 11.79 -49.92
CA ASP A 112 -4.24 12.59 -50.18
C ASP A 112 -3.03 12.17 -49.33
N GLY A 113 -3.18 11.16 -48.45
CA GLY A 113 -2.16 10.74 -47.50
C GLY A 113 -1.99 11.69 -46.30
N GLU A 114 -2.92 12.63 -46.09
CA GLU A 114 -2.91 13.52 -44.93
C GLU A 114 -3.52 12.84 -43.69
N PRO A 115 -2.94 13.06 -42.49
CA PRO A 115 -3.49 12.54 -41.25
C PRO A 115 -4.93 12.99 -40.99
N LEU A 116 -5.78 12.04 -40.66
CA LEU A 116 -7.19 12.23 -40.40
C LEU A 116 -7.49 12.03 -38.90
N ALA A 117 -8.34 12.87 -38.32
CA ALA A 117 -8.85 12.70 -36.95
C ALA A 117 -9.91 11.60 -36.87
N TYR A 118 -9.52 10.39 -37.27
CA TYR A 118 -10.38 9.20 -37.33
C TYR A 118 -9.70 8.05 -36.58
N TYR A 119 -10.15 7.81 -35.35
CA TYR A 119 -9.45 6.95 -34.39
C TYR A 119 -9.98 5.52 -34.35
N PHE A 120 -10.86 5.11 -35.28
CA PHE A 120 -11.45 3.77 -35.30
C PHE A 120 -10.40 2.65 -35.19
N PHE A 121 -9.37 2.70 -36.04
CA PHE A 121 -8.30 1.70 -36.06
C PHE A 121 -7.45 1.75 -34.79
N ASN A 122 -7.02 2.94 -34.37
CA ASN A 122 -6.23 3.14 -33.16
C ASN A 122 -6.98 2.58 -31.93
N ASN A 123 -8.26 2.86 -31.81
CA ASN A 123 -9.11 2.37 -30.73
C ASN A 123 -9.30 0.86 -30.79
N TYR A 124 -9.51 0.31 -31.99
CA TYR A 124 -9.60 -1.13 -32.19
C TYR A 124 -8.33 -1.86 -31.74
N PHE A 125 -7.16 -1.43 -32.23
CA PHE A 125 -5.89 -2.04 -31.86
C PHE A 125 -5.57 -1.85 -30.37
N SER A 126 -5.93 -0.71 -29.79
CA SER A 126 -5.75 -0.49 -28.35
C SER A 126 -6.70 -1.35 -27.51
N TYR A 127 -7.93 -1.57 -27.95
CA TYR A 127 -8.84 -2.50 -27.30
C TYR A 127 -8.29 -3.93 -27.33
N GLU A 128 -7.81 -4.40 -28.49
CA GLU A 128 -7.16 -5.71 -28.61
C GLU A 128 -5.93 -5.83 -27.69
N LYS A 129 -5.07 -4.80 -27.64
CA LYS A 129 -3.92 -4.75 -26.71
C LYS A 129 -4.35 -4.83 -25.25
N VAL A 130 -5.42 -4.12 -24.84
CA VAL A 130 -5.94 -4.20 -23.47
C VAL A 130 -6.45 -5.60 -23.16
N LYS A 131 -7.13 -6.28 -24.09
CA LYS A 131 -7.52 -7.68 -23.89
C LYS A 131 -6.30 -8.59 -23.70
N THR A 132 -5.25 -8.41 -24.49
CA THR A 132 -4.00 -9.16 -24.32
C THR A 132 -3.36 -8.89 -22.97
N ILE A 133 -3.27 -7.62 -22.57
CA ILE A 133 -2.75 -7.24 -21.24
C ILE A 133 -3.58 -7.88 -20.13
N LEU A 134 -4.91 -7.90 -20.24
CA LEU A 134 -5.77 -8.53 -19.25
C LEU A 134 -5.54 -10.05 -19.18
N ASP A 135 -5.41 -10.72 -20.33
CA ASP A 135 -5.14 -12.16 -20.44
C ASP A 135 -3.79 -12.55 -19.83
N ASP A 136 -2.76 -11.74 -20.10
CA ASP A 136 -1.40 -11.95 -19.58
C ASP A 136 -1.25 -11.51 -18.11
N SER A 137 -2.19 -10.70 -17.61
CA SER A 137 -2.17 -10.20 -16.23
C SER A 137 -2.71 -11.22 -15.22
N ARG A 138 -2.39 -10.99 -13.94
CA ARG A 138 -2.97 -11.74 -12.82
C ARG A 138 -4.40 -11.31 -12.46
N ILE A 139 -4.97 -10.36 -13.20
CA ILE A 139 -6.36 -9.90 -12.99
C ILE A 139 -7.33 -10.96 -13.49
N VAL A 140 -7.04 -11.57 -14.63
CA VAL A 140 -7.86 -12.66 -15.17
C VAL A 140 -7.38 -13.98 -14.56
N ASP A 141 -8.31 -14.74 -13.97
CA ASP A 141 -7.99 -16.04 -13.38
C ASP A 141 -8.10 -17.17 -14.42
N HIS A 142 -8.99 -17.02 -15.41
CA HIS A 142 -9.13 -17.95 -16.52
C HIS A 142 -9.75 -17.27 -17.75
N LYS A 143 -9.32 -17.64 -18.96
CA LYS A 143 -9.93 -17.21 -20.23
C LYS A 143 -10.71 -18.36 -20.86
N ASP A 144 -11.99 -18.11 -21.16
CA ASP A 144 -12.82 -18.99 -21.95
C ASP A 144 -12.90 -18.48 -23.39
N GLY A 145 -11.99 -19.00 -24.22
CA GLY A 145 -11.92 -18.63 -25.64
C GLY A 145 -13.13 -19.06 -26.46
N SER A 146 -13.92 -20.03 -26.00
CA SER A 146 -15.11 -20.51 -26.72
C SER A 146 -16.29 -19.55 -26.62
N THR A 147 -16.39 -18.85 -25.49
CA THR A 147 -17.49 -17.91 -25.21
C THR A 147 -17.08 -16.44 -25.27
N GLY A 148 -15.78 -16.15 -25.47
CA GLY A 148 -15.26 -14.78 -25.46
C GLY A 148 -15.38 -14.15 -24.06
N GLN A 149 -14.92 -14.85 -23.02
CA GLN A 149 -15.09 -14.38 -21.64
C GLN A 149 -13.80 -14.51 -20.83
N PHE A 150 -13.47 -13.44 -20.12
CA PHE A 150 -12.52 -13.51 -19.02
C PHE A 150 -13.27 -13.85 -17.73
N ILE A 151 -12.70 -14.74 -16.93
CA ILE A 151 -13.25 -15.18 -15.66
C ILE A 151 -12.37 -14.63 -14.55
N LEU A 152 -13.01 -13.86 -13.66
CA LEU A 152 -12.39 -13.25 -12.49
C LEU A 152 -13.04 -13.89 -11.25
N LEU A 153 -12.22 -14.32 -10.30
CA LEU A 153 -12.65 -14.90 -9.04
C LEU A 153 -12.55 -13.84 -7.94
N SER A 154 -13.66 -13.56 -7.27
CA SER A 154 -13.71 -12.75 -6.04
C SER A 154 -14.20 -13.61 -4.89
N SER A 155 -13.63 -13.39 -3.71
CA SER A 155 -14.08 -14.04 -2.47
C SER A 155 -15.49 -13.60 -2.06
N LYS A 156 -15.94 -12.40 -2.46
CA LYS A 156 -17.25 -11.85 -2.10
C LYS A 156 -18.34 -12.25 -3.09
N GLN A 157 -18.05 -12.18 -4.37
CA GLN A 157 -19.06 -12.35 -5.44
C GLN A 157 -18.90 -13.68 -6.20
N GLY A 158 -17.90 -14.48 -5.87
CA GLY A 158 -17.63 -15.75 -6.55
C GLY A 158 -17.09 -15.52 -7.96
N LYS A 159 -17.69 -16.21 -8.94
CA LYS A 159 -17.26 -16.17 -10.35
C LYS A 159 -17.87 -14.98 -11.08
N PHE A 160 -17.05 -14.00 -11.41
CA PHE A 160 -17.39 -12.90 -12.29
C PHE A 160 -16.98 -13.21 -13.74
N ARG A 161 -17.85 -12.89 -14.69
CA ARG A 161 -17.60 -13.05 -16.13
C ARG A 161 -17.54 -11.68 -16.78
N LEU A 162 -16.38 -11.37 -17.35
CA LEU A 162 -16.11 -10.19 -18.16
C LEU A 162 -16.17 -10.62 -19.62
N GLY A 163 -17.33 -10.45 -20.25
CA GLY A 163 -17.49 -10.77 -21.67
C GLY A 163 -16.73 -9.77 -22.52
N TYR A 164 -15.96 -10.28 -23.46
CA TYR A 164 -15.42 -9.55 -24.59
C TYR A 164 -16.04 -10.21 -25.83
N ASN A 165 -17.12 -9.61 -26.33
CA ASN A 165 -17.79 -10.16 -27.51
C ASN A 165 -16.78 -10.40 -28.65
N ASN A 166 -16.97 -11.47 -29.41
CA ASN A 166 -16.17 -11.71 -30.63
C ASN A 166 -16.49 -10.68 -31.71
N VAL A 167 -17.67 -10.04 -31.61
CA VAL A 167 -18.01 -8.87 -32.42
C VAL A 167 -17.37 -7.65 -31.78
N THR A 168 -16.50 -7.01 -32.54
CA THR A 168 -15.85 -5.76 -32.16
C THR A 168 -16.89 -4.67 -31.84
N PRO A 169 -16.73 -3.94 -30.73
CA PRO A 169 -17.66 -2.88 -30.35
C PRO A 169 -17.58 -1.65 -31.27
N ASN A 170 -18.63 -0.83 -31.23
CA ASN A 170 -18.71 0.43 -31.97
C ASN A 170 -17.99 1.54 -31.20
N PHE A 171 -16.77 1.87 -31.62
CA PHE A 171 -16.00 2.98 -31.03
C PHE A 171 -16.48 4.33 -31.57
N ASN A 172 -16.41 5.35 -30.71
CA ASN A 172 -16.52 6.74 -31.15
C ASN A 172 -15.28 7.11 -31.99
N VAL A 173 -15.47 7.35 -33.28
CA VAL A 173 -14.37 7.63 -34.22
C VAL A 173 -13.65 8.95 -33.96
N ASN A 174 -14.27 9.86 -33.20
CA ASN A 174 -13.74 11.19 -32.90
C ASN A 174 -12.98 11.25 -31.57
N GLU A 175 -12.95 10.15 -30.81
CA GLU A 175 -12.30 10.08 -29.50
C GLU A 175 -11.08 9.17 -29.60
N ASP A 176 -9.92 9.66 -29.17
CA ASP A 176 -8.68 8.88 -29.15
C ASP A 176 -8.58 8.11 -27.83
N LEU A 177 -8.64 6.78 -27.91
CA LEU A 177 -8.47 5.85 -26.79
C LEU A 177 -7.15 5.08 -26.92
N SER A 178 -6.20 5.59 -27.72
CA SER A 178 -4.96 4.87 -28.03
C SER A 178 -4.01 4.72 -26.85
N ASP A 179 -4.11 5.57 -25.84
CA ASP A 179 -3.25 5.63 -24.64
C ASP A 179 -3.61 4.59 -23.56
N LYS A 180 -4.84 4.08 -23.57
CA LYS A 180 -5.40 3.15 -22.59
C LYS A 180 -4.53 1.92 -22.31
N PRO A 181 -3.93 1.23 -23.31
CA PRO A 181 -3.06 0.08 -23.06
C PRO A 181 -1.83 0.44 -22.23
N GLN A 182 -1.20 1.59 -22.51
CA GLN A 182 -0.01 2.02 -21.80
C GLN A 182 -0.35 2.39 -20.36
N LYS A 183 -1.43 3.16 -20.15
CA LYS A 183 -1.92 3.50 -18.80
C LYS A 183 -2.23 2.26 -17.97
N LEU A 184 -2.89 1.26 -18.55
CA LEU A 184 -3.13 0.01 -17.87
C LEU A 184 -1.81 -0.65 -17.49
N LYS A 185 -0.88 -0.80 -18.44
CA LYS A 185 0.43 -1.43 -18.20
C LYS A 185 1.21 -0.73 -17.08
N ASP A 186 1.32 0.59 -17.11
CA ASP A 186 2.05 1.39 -16.12
C ASP A 186 1.52 1.12 -14.71
N VAL A 187 0.20 1.04 -14.58
CA VAL A 187 -0.47 0.82 -13.29
C VAL A 187 -0.32 -0.63 -12.83
N LEU A 188 -0.25 -1.60 -13.76
CA LEU A 188 0.01 -3.00 -13.44
C LEU A 188 1.45 -3.26 -12.96
N GLU A 189 2.39 -2.36 -13.23
CA GLU A 189 3.77 -2.42 -12.72
C GLU A 189 3.87 -2.06 -11.22
N ASN A 190 2.84 -1.44 -10.62
CA ASN A 190 2.80 -1.04 -9.20
C ASN A 190 2.77 -2.21 -8.20
N GLY A 191 2.74 -3.46 -8.68
CA GLY A 191 2.92 -4.65 -7.87
C GLY A 191 1.66 -5.49 -7.66
N ASN A 192 1.87 -6.67 -7.09
CA ASN A 192 0.87 -7.74 -7.07
C ASN A 192 -0.41 -7.41 -6.28
N ASP A 193 -0.32 -6.57 -5.25
CA ASP A 193 -1.46 -6.22 -4.42
C ASP A 193 -2.44 -5.31 -5.16
N TYR A 194 -1.95 -4.48 -6.08
CA TYR A 194 -2.76 -3.55 -6.87
C TYR A 194 -3.80 -4.28 -7.72
N PHE A 195 -3.44 -5.42 -8.33
CA PHE A 195 -4.34 -6.24 -9.14
C PHE A 195 -5.64 -6.59 -8.43
N ARG A 196 -5.56 -6.83 -7.11
CA ARG A 196 -6.74 -7.16 -6.30
C ARG A 196 -7.72 -5.98 -6.24
N PHE A 197 -7.22 -4.75 -6.14
CA PHE A 197 -8.06 -3.56 -6.07
C PHE A 197 -8.72 -3.28 -7.42
N LEU A 198 -7.94 -3.32 -8.51
CA LEU A 198 -8.51 -3.15 -9.85
C LEU A 198 -9.55 -4.24 -10.16
N LYS A 199 -9.26 -5.51 -9.83
CA LYS A 199 -10.21 -6.63 -9.94
C LYS A 199 -11.51 -6.37 -9.18
N GLU A 200 -11.45 -5.92 -7.93
CA GLU A 200 -12.65 -5.64 -7.14
C GLU A 200 -13.47 -4.47 -7.73
N VAL A 201 -12.82 -3.41 -8.24
CA VAL A 201 -13.51 -2.27 -8.87
C VAL A 201 -14.18 -2.70 -10.19
N MET A 202 -13.50 -3.50 -11.01
CA MET A 202 -14.07 -4.12 -12.21
C MET A 202 -15.35 -4.88 -11.89
N ILE A 203 -15.27 -5.77 -10.89
CA ILE A 203 -16.39 -6.61 -10.47
C ILE A 203 -17.56 -5.76 -9.92
N SER A 204 -17.28 -4.74 -9.12
CA SER A 204 -18.34 -3.93 -8.51
C SER A 204 -19.09 -3.05 -9.52
N ARG A 205 -18.39 -2.44 -10.48
CA ARG A 205 -19.02 -1.53 -11.46
C ARG A 205 -19.69 -2.31 -12.59
N LEU A 206 -18.93 -3.19 -13.24
CA LEU A 206 -19.40 -3.96 -14.39
C LEU A 206 -20.39 -5.07 -13.99
N GLY A 207 -20.56 -5.34 -12.69
CA GLY A 207 -21.58 -6.26 -12.15
C GLY A 207 -23.00 -5.94 -12.59
N THR A 208 -23.30 -4.66 -12.79
CA THR A 208 -24.64 -4.16 -13.15
C THR A 208 -24.89 -4.08 -14.65
N GLU A 209 -23.86 -4.26 -15.47
CA GLU A 209 -23.92 -4.12 -16.92
C GLU A 209 -24.21 -5.44 -17.64
N ASP A 210 -24.68 -5.32 -18.88
CA ASP A 210 -24.90 -6.45 -19.78
C ASP A 210 -23.58 -7.18 -20.06
N LYS A 211 -23.61 -8.50 -19.87
CA LYS A 211 -22.42 -9.38 -19.91
C LYS A 211 -21.53 -9.23 -21.15
N PRO A 212 -22.03 -9.11 -22.39
CA PRO A 212 -21.18 -9.08 -23.58
C PRO A 212 -20.38 -7.77 -23.73
N ASP A 213 -20.85 -6.67 -23.14
CA ASP A 213 -20.27 -5.33 -23.36
C ASP A 213 -19.31 -4.89 -22.26
N ARG A 214 -19.16 -5.67 -21.20
CA ARG A 214 -18.38 -5.29 -20.01
C ARG A 214 -16.91 -5.01 -20.30
N ALA A 215 -16.27 -5.78 -21.18
CA ALA A 215 -14.88 -5.52 -21.54
C ALA A 215 -14.73 -4.22 -22.34
N TYR A 216 -15.69 -3.91 -23.20
CA TYR A 216 -15.74 -2.64 -23.92
C TYR A 216 -15.95 -1.47 -22.97
N ASN A 217 -16.93 -1.55 -22.07
CA ASN A 217 -17.21 -0.50 -21.10
C ASN A 217 -16.01 -0.27 -20.17
N PHE A 218 -15.35 -1.36 -19.74
CA PHE A 218 -14.08 -1.25 -19.01
C PHE A 218 -13.00 -0.51 -19.79
N PHE A 219 -12.85 -0.79 -21.10
CA PHE A 219 -11.85 -0.15 -21.94
C PHE A 219 -12.10 1.35 -22.10
N VAL A 220 -13.34 1.74 -22.43
CA VAL A 220 -13.72 3.15 -22.61
C VAL A 220 -13.52 3.92 -21.30
N GLU A 221 -14.02 3.37 -20.19
CA GLU A 221 -13.98 4.02 -18.88
C GLU A 221 -12.71 3.74 -18.07
N LEU A 222 -11.68 3.14 -18.67
CA LEU A 222 -10.49 2.60 -17.97
C LEU A 222 -9.86 3.59 -16.98
N ASP A 223 -9.76 4.86 -17.35
CA ASP A 223 -9.18 5.90 -16.49
C ASP A 223 -9.91 5.98 -15.14
N SER A 224 -11.24 5.94 -15.18
CA SER A 224 -12.06 5.98 -13.96
C SER A 224 -11.91 4.72 -13.10
N PHE A 225 -11.70 3.55 -13.73
CA PHE A 225 -11.40 2.30 -13.01
C PHE A 225 -10.04 2.38 -12.32
N ILE A 226 -9.04 2.91 -13.02
CA ILE A 226 -7.68 3.11 -12.49
C ILE A 226 -7.71 4.11 -11.32
N GLU A 227 -8.37 5.26 -11.47
CA GLU A 227 -8.48 6.27 -10.41
C GLU A 227 -9.12 5.72 -9.14
N GLU A 228 -10.22 4.97 -9.28
CA GLU A 228 -10.88 4.35 -8.14
C GLU A 228 -10.04 3.24 -7.49
N ALA A 229 -9.37 2.41 -8.29
CA ALA A 229 -8.49 1.38 -7.79
C ALA A 229 -7.26 1.97 -7.06
N ASN A 230 -6.66 3.05 -7.59
CA ASN A 230 -5.61 3.82 -6.94
C ASN A 230 -6.06 4.36 -5.59
N ARG A 231 -7.22 5.03 -5.54
CA ARG A 231 -7.79 5.54 -4.27
C ARG A 231 -7.98 4.43 -3.24
N ASN A 232 -8.52 3.27 -3.67
CA ASN A 232 -8.74 2.13 -2.77
C ASN A 232 -7.42 1.52 -2.29
N TYR A 233 -6.41 1.47 -3.16
CA TYR A 233 -5.07 0.98 -2.83
C TYR A 233 -4.36 1.92 -1.85
N GLU A 234 -4.42 3.22 -2.06
CA GLU A 234 -3.87 4.23 -1.14
C GLU A 234 -4.51 4.13 0.25
N VAL A 235 -5.84 3.97 0.34
CA VAL A 235 -6.52 3.75 1.61
C VAL A 235 -6.04 2.48 2.31
N PHE A 236 -5.76 1.42 1.55
CA PHE A 236 -5.22 0.18 2.09
C PHE A 236 -3.80 0.36 2.62
N LEU A 237 -2.91 1.01 1.85
CA LEU A 237 -1.54 1.30 2.27
C LEU A 237 -1.54 2.14 3.55
N ASN A 238 -2.33 3.22 3.58
CA ASN A 238 -2.46 4.05 4.77
C ASN A 238 -2.93 3.22 5.98
N LYS A 239 -3.99 2.41 5.85
CA LYS A 239 -4.47 1.55 6.95
C LYS A 239 -3.43 0.54 7.42
N PHE A 240 -2.65 -0.03 6.50
CA PHE A 240 -1.59 -0.96 6.82
C PHE A 240 -0.46 -0.27 7.61
N ASP A 241 -0.04 0.91 7.16
CA ASP A 241 0.97 1.72 7.85
C ASP A 241 0.48 2.13 9.26
N PHE A 242 -0.79 2.53 9.39
CA PHE A 242 -1.41 2.80 10.69
C PHE A 242 -1.40 1.58 11.62
N ALA A 243 -1.72 0.39 11.11
CA ALA A 243 -1.73 -0.84 11.90
C ALA A 243 -0.32 -1.19 12.38
N LYS A 244 0.67 -1.09 11.50
CA LYS A 244 2.08 -1.32 11.84
C LYS A 244 2.57 -0.36 12.92
N LEU A 245 2.26 0.93 12.78
CA LEU A 245 2.67 1.95 13.74
C LEU A 245 1.99 1.76 15.10
N ARG A 246 0.72 1.34 15.11
CA ARG A 246 0.02 0.95 16.34
C ARG A 246 0.66 -0.26 17.03
N ASP A 247 1.10 -1.25 16.25
CA ASP A 247 1.79 -2.43 16.78
C ASP A 247 3.17 -2.06 17.34
N GLU A 248 3.92 -1.16 16.69
CA GLU A 248 5.18 -0.61 17.20
C GLU A 248 4.98 0.12 18.53
N LEU A 249 3.97 1.00 18.64
CA LEU A 249 3.61 1.68 19.89
C LEU A 249 3.27 0.68 21.01
N ARG A 250 2.55 -0.40 20.67
CA ARG A 250 2.19 -1.45 21.63
C ARG A 250 3.43 -2.22 22.10
N GLN A 251 4.34 -2.57 21.20
CA GLN A 251 5.57 -3.28 21.53
C GLN A 251 6.47 -2.46 22.45
N GLU A 252 6.68 -1.18 22.15
CA GLU A 252 7.47 -0.30 23.03
C GLU A 252 6.83 -0.18 24.41
N LYS A 253 5.51 0.05 24.48
CA LYS A 253 4.79 0.04 25.76
C LYS A 253 4.99 -1.27 26.54
N GLU A 254 4.88 -2.43 25.90
CA GLU A 254 5.06 -3.73 26.56
C GLU A 254 6.49 -3.93 27.08
N LYS A 255 7.49 -3.51 26.30
CA LYS A 255 8.91 -3.51 26.68
C LYS A 255 9.16 -2.66 27.94
N TYR A 256 8.76 -1.38 27.93
CA TYR A 256 8.95 -0.50 29.07
C TYR A 256 8.12 -0.92 30.30
N LEU A 257 6.93 -1.47 30.09
CA LEU A 257 6.11 -2.03 31.16
C LEU A 257 6.79 -3.22 31.84
N SER A 258 7.48 -4.06 31.08
CA SER A 258 8.28 -5.17 31.61
C SER A 258 9.44 -4.65 32.47
N SER A 259 10.18 -3.65 32.00
CA SER A 259 11.28 -3.02 32.75
C SER A 259 10.80 -2.42 34.07
N VAL A 260 9.68 -1.68 34.04
CA VAL A 260 9.03 -1.11 35.23
C VAL A 260 8.62 -2.22 36.22
N GLN A 261 8.03 -3.31 35.73
CA GLN A 261 7.64 -4.45 36.59
C GLN A 261 8.84 -5.13 37.24
N GLU A 262 9.96 -5.24 36.52
CA GLU A 262 11.19 -5.79 37.07
C GLU A 262 11.74 -4.91 38.21
N LEU A 263 11.77 -3.58 38.01
CA LEU A 263 12.17 -2.62 39.05
C LEU A 263 11.24 -2.68 40.27
N ILE A 264 9.93 -2.74 40.06
CA ILE A 264 8.95 -2.92 41.16
C ILE A 264 9.25 -4.20 41.93
N SER A 265 9.53 -5.31 41.23
CA SER A 265 9.81 -6.60 41.85
C SER A 265 11.10 -6.55 42.69
N LYS A 266 12.15 -5.91 42.16
CA LYS A 266 13.41 -5.67 42.90
C LYS A 266 13.18 -4.79 44.13
N LEU A 267 12.37 -3.74 44.03
CA LEU A 267 12.02 -2.88 45.15
C LEU A 267 11.20 -3.62 46.21
N PHE A 268 10.20 -4.41 45.81
CA PHE A 268 9.36 -5.17 46.73
C PHE A 268 10.19 -6.10 47.62
N ASN A 269 11.16 -6.82 47.03
CA ASN A 269 12.09 -7.66 47.79
C ASN A 269 12.90 -6.86 48.81
N LYS A 270 13.35 -5.65 48.45
CA LYS A 270 14.01 -4.73 49.39
C LYS A 270 13.06 -4.29 50.50
N VAL A 271 11.82 -3.91 50.18
CA VAL A 271 10.81 -3.47 51.17
C VAL A 271 10.54 -4.55 52.21
N VAL A 272 10.39 -5.81 51.80
CA VAL A 272 10.16 -6.93 52.72
C VAL A 272 11.39 -7.17 53.63
N SER A 273 12.60 -6.93 53.13
CA SER A 273 13.83 -7.08 53.93
C SER A 273 13.98 -6.06 55.05
N VAL A 274 13.36 -4.87 54.90
CA VAL A 274 13.54 -3.74 55.81
C VAL A 274 12.97 -4.03 57.21
N PRO A 275 11.69 -4.43 57.39
CA PRO A 275 11.13 -4.79 58.70
C PRO A 275 11.91 -5.93 59.39
N ILE A 276 12.38 -6.91 58.63
CA ILE A 276 13.16 -8.04 59.16
C ILE A 276 14.49 -7.53 59.73
N SER A 277 15.19 -6.69 58.97
CA SER A 277 16.47 -6.12 59.36
C SER A 277 16.33 -5.20 60.57
N ILE A 278 15.26 -4.39 60.61
CA ILE A 278 14.92 -3.54 61.78
C ILE A 278 14.67 -4.40 63.02
N SER A 279 13.85 -5.45 62.89
CA SER A 279 13.51 -6.34 64.01
C SER A 279 14.74 -7.07 64.54
N ALA A 280 15.59 -7.56 63.64
CA ALA A 280 16.85 -8.22 63.97
C ALA A 280 17.81 -7.26 64.71
N ALA A 281 17.98 -6.03 64.20
CA ALA A 281 18.82 -5.02 64.83
C ALA A 281 18.31 -4.63 66.23
N ALA A 282 17.00 -4.39 66.36
CA ALA A 282 16.37 -4.07 67.65
C ALA A 282 16.54 -5.21 68.67
N PHE A 283 16.33 -6.47 68.25
CA PHE A 283 16.52 -7.64 69.11
C PHE A 283 17.97 -7.84 69.51
N ALA A 284 18.90 -7.72 68.56
CA ALA A 284 20.34 -7.82 68.82
C ALA A 284 20.77 -6.76 69.84
N LEU A 285 20.35 -5.51 69.65
CA LEU A 285 20.65 -4.40 70.54
C LEU A 285 20.10 -4.63 71.96
N TYR A 286 18.87 -5.14 72.08
CA TYR A 286 18.27 -5.47 73.37
C TYR A 286 19.03 -6.58 74.11
N ARG A 287 19.51 -7.61 73.39
CA ARG A 287 20.27 -8.73 73.97
C ARG A 287 21.64 -8.31 74.49
N VAL A 288 22.28 -7.32 73.87
CA VAL A 288 23.64 -6.87 74.22
C VAL A 288 23.68 -5.57 75.03
N LYS A 289 22.53 -5.12 75.55
CA LYS A 289 22.37 -3.82 76.24
C LYS A 289 23.34 -3.58 77.40
N GLU A 290 23.80 -4.63 78.07
CA GLU A 290 24.73 -4.54 79.21
C GLU A 290 26.21 -4.50 78.78
N ASN A 291 26.49 -4.85 77.51
CA ASN A 291 27.83 -4.82 76.94
C ASN A 291 27.94 -3.69 75.91
N SER A 292 28.54 -2.57 76.34
CA SER A 292 28.65 -1.37 75.51
C SER A 292 29.46 -1.60 74.22
N VAL A 293 30.48 -2.47 74.24
CA VAL A 293 31.28 -2.78 73.04
C VAL A 293 30.43 -3.51 72.00
N LEU A 294 29.66 -4.52 72.41
CA LEU A 294 28.77 -5.24 71.51
C LEU A 294 27.63 -4.33 71.00
N SER A 295 27.11 -3.44 71.84
CA SER A 295 26.10 -2.45 71.44
C SER A 295 26.62 -1.51 70.35
N ILE A 296 27.87 -1.02 70.48
CA ILE A 296 28.53 -0.20 69.44
C ILE A 296 28.62 -0.97 68.13
N LEU A 297 29.04 -2.24 68.16
CA LEU A 297 29.16 -3.07 66.95
C LEU A 297 27.81 -3.26 66.24
N VAL A 298 26.72 -3.47 66.99
CA VAL A 298 25.36 -3.58 66.41
C VAL A 298 24.94 -2.28 65.74
N VAL A 299 25.16 -1.12 66.40
CA VAL A 299 24.82 0.19 65.84
C VAL A 299 25.63 0.49 64.58
N VAL A 300 26.95 0.27 64.61
CA VAL A 300 27.83 0.49 63.45
C VAL A 300 27.43 -0.43 62.29
N GLY A 301 27.16 -1.70 62.56
CA GLY A 301 26.68 -2.64 61.54
C GLY A 301 25.35 -2.21 60.92
N TYR A 302 24.41 -1.72 61.73
CA TYR A 302 23.12 -1.24 61.23
C TYR A 302 23.25 0.06 60.43
N VAL A 303 24.12 0.99 60.85
CA VAL A 303 24.42 2.20 60.08
C VAL A 303 25.03 1.84 58.73
N ALA A 304 26.00 0.91 58.69
CA ALA A 304 26.57 0.43 57.43
C ALA A 304 25.51 -0.18 56.51
N TYR A 305 24.58 -0.99 57.06
CA TYR A 305 23.43 -1.53 56.33
C TYR A 305 22.52 -0.42 55.77
N ALA A 306 22.21 0.60 56.57
CA ALA A 306 21.38 1.72 56.14
C ALA A 306 22.03 2.48 54.98
N ILE A 307 23.34 2.80 55.09
CA ILE A 307 24.10 3.46 54.01
C ILE A 307 24.08 2.64 52.73
N PHE A 308 24.37 1.34 52.83
CA PHE A 308 24.37 0.45 51.67
C PHE A 308 22.99 0.36 51.02
N THR A 309 21.92 0.26 51.81
CA THR A 309 20.55 0.17 51.29
C THR A 309 20.10 1.50 50.67
N SER A 310 20.49 2.64 51.24
CA SER A 310 20.26 3.97 50.66
C SER A 310 20.96 4.11 49.30
N TYR A 311 22.20 3.63 49.17
CA TYR A 311 22.90 3.60 47.87
C TYR A 311 22.16 2.74 46.84
N LEU A 312 21.66 1.57 47.26
CA LEU A 312 20.86 0.70 46.38
C LEU A 312 19.50 1.30 46.00
N LEU A 313 18.94 2.21 46.80
CA LEU A 313 17.73 2.95 46.44
C LEU A 313 18.03 4.07 45.44
N LYS A 314 19.20 4.72 45.57
CA LYS A 314 19.68 5.71 44.61
C LYS A 314 19.86 5.11 43.21
N ILE A 315 20.50 3.95 43.10
CA ILE A 315 20.62 3.25 41.81
C ILE A 315 19.23 2.99 41.21
N ALA A 316 18.27 2.51 42.02
CA ALA A 316 16.92 2.26 41.53
C ALA A 316 16.18 3.54 41.10
N TRP A 317 16.51 4.67 41.71
CA TRP A 317 15.99 5.98 41.33
C TRP A 317 16.55 6.41 39.96
N ASP A 318 17.87 6.33 39.80
CA ASP A 318 18.56 6.67 38.57
C ASP A 318 18.08 5.77 37.41
N ASP A 319 17.99 4.45 37.61
CA ASP A 319 17.42 3.50 36.65
C ASP A 319 15.98 3.88 36.25
N THR A 320 15.16 4.35 37.20
CA THR A 320 13.79 4.77 36.91
C THR A 320 13.76 6.04 36.05
N GLN A 321 14.67 6.99 36.29
CA GLN A 321 14.77 8.21 35.50
C GLN A 321 15.25 7.94 34.08
N GLU A 322 16.25 7.07 33.91
CA GLU A 322 16.77 6.68 32.59
C GLU A 322 15.68 6.02 31.76
N ILE A 323 14.96 5.03 32.31
CA ILE A 323 13.87 4.34 31.60
C ILE A 323 12.72 5.29 31.24
N GLU A 324 12.41 6.26 32.10
CA GLU A 324 11.38 7.27 31.81
C GLU A 324 11.81 8.21 30.68
N SER A 325 13.07 8.65 30.68
CA SER A 325 13.63 9.48 29.61
C SER A 325 13.64 8.73 28.28
N ASP A 326 14.10 7.48 28.26
CA ASP A 326 14.11 6.65 27.05
C ASP A 326 12.70 6.43 26.50
N PHE A 327 11.72 6.21 27.40
CA PHE A 327 10.32 6.08 27.03
C PHE A 327 9.74 7.37 26.43
N GLU A 328 10.03 8.52 27.05
CA GLU A 328 9.60 9.83 26.53
C GLU A 328 10.20 10.10 25.15
N ASP A 329 11.50 9.88 24.97
CA ASP A 329 12.19 10.03 23.68
C ASP A 329 11.61 9.14 22.58
N ASP A 330 11.28 7.89 22.91
CA ASP A 330 10.68 6.97 21.94
C ASP A 330 9.23 7.31 21.61
N ILE A 331 8.46 7.81 22.59
CA ILE A 331 7.10 8.32 22.34
C ILE A 331 7.15 9.57 21.47
N ASP A 332 8.07 10.51 21.70
CA ASP A 332 8.22 11.72 20.90
C ASP A 332 8.64 11.40 19.45
N LYS A 333 9.50 10.39 19.25
CA LYS A 333 9.85 9.88 17.91
C LYS A 333 8.65 9.26 17.20
N ILE A 334 7.78 8.56 17.93
CA ILE A 334 6.56 7.99 17.36
C ILE A 334 5.58 9.13 17.04
N GLU A 335 5.36 10.08 17.95
CA GLU A 335 4.46 11.23 17.75
C GLU A 335 4.86 12.09 16.56
N SER A 336 6.15 12.43 16.44
CA SER A 336 6.65 13.27 15.33
C SER A 336 6.55 12.64 13.95
N LYS A 337 6.46 11.31 13.86
CA LYS A 337 6.38 10.57 12.58
C LYS A 337 5.00 10.01 12.29
N SER A 338 4.06 10.12 13.24
CA SER A 338 2.83 9.36 13.21
C SER A 338 1.62 10.21 12.86
N PRO A 339 0.78 9.74 11.92
CA PRO A 339 -0.56 10.29 11.74
C PRO A 339 -1.58 9.75 12.76
N LEU A 340 -1.17 9.00 13.80
CA LEU A 340 -2.07 8.48 14.82
C LEU A 340 -2.81 9.60 15.56
N ASN A 341 -3.97 9.23 16.09
CA ASN A 341 -4.73 10.13 16.96
C ASN A 341 -3.91 10.46 18.21
N GLU A 342 -3.72 11.76 18.45
CA GLU A 342 -3.01 12.32 19.60
C GLU A 342 -3.55 11.74 20.93
N GLU A 343 -4.84 11.42 20.99
CA GLU A 343 -5.48 10.80 22.17
C GLU A 343 -4.91 9.42 22.50
N ASP A 344 -4.61 8.59 21.49
CA ASP A 344 -4.08 7.24 21.71
C ASP A 344 -2.68 7.30 22.31
N ILE A 345 -1.82 8.15 21.75
CA ILE A 345 -0.45 8.39 22.21
C ILE A 345 -0.48 8.98 23.63
N LYS A 346 -1.27 10.02 23.87
CA LYS A 346 -1.45 10.62 25.19
C LYS A 346 -1.94 9.62 26.23
N SER A 347 -2.85 8.71 25.86
CA SER A 347 -3.37 7.70 26.78
C SER A 347 -2.28 6.70 27.21
N VAL A 348 -1.35 6.36 26.32
CA VAL A 348 -0.23 5.47 26.60
C VAL A 348 0.78 6.18 27.49
N ASN A 349 1.17 7.41 27.11
CA ASN A 349 2.11 8.22 27.88
C ASN A 349 1.60 8.42 29.32
N GLN A 350 0.37 8.93 29.49
CA GLN A 350 -0.22 9.15 30.83
C GLN A 350 -0.25 7.88 31.70
N LYS A 351 -0.52 6.71 31.12
CA LYS A 351 -0.53 5.44 31.88
C LYS A 351 0.88 5.05 32.33
N MET A 352 1.90 5.31 31.52
CA MET A 352 3.30 5.03 31.86
C MET A 352 3.86 6.05 32.84
N SER A 353 3.65 7.36 32.65
CA SER A 353 4.08 8.39 33.61
C SER A 353 3.49 8.17 35.00
N ARG A 354 2.23 7.72 35.10
CA ARG A 354 1.63 7.32 36.39
C ARG A 354 2.42 6.19 37.05
N ARG A 355 2.88 5.19 36.29
CA ARG A 355 3.66 4.07 36.83
C ARG A 355 5.06 4.51 37.28
N PHE A 356 5.74 5.35 36.51
CA PHE A 356 7.02 5.94 36.92
C PHE A 356 6.87 6.75 38.21
N ASN A 357 5.80 7.55 38.33
CA ASN A 357 5.50 8.28 39.56
C ASN A 357 5.22 7.37 40.76
N TYR A 358 4.51 6.24 40.57
CA TYR A 358 4.34 5.25 41.64
C TYR A 358 5.67 4.62 42.06
N LEU A 359 6.55 4.31 41.12
CA LEU A 359 7.90 3.81 41.39
C LEU A 359 8.71 4.81 42.21
N ARG A 360 8.82 6.06 41.75
CA ARG A 360 9.52 7.15 42.45
C ARG A 360 8.98 7.35 43.86
N THR A 361 7.67 7.43 44.01
CA THR A 361 7.01 7.59 45.32
C THR A 361 7.34 6.41 46.25
N SER A 362 7.36 5.19 45.72
CA SER A 362 7.70 3.99 46.50
C SER A 362 9.15 4.00 46.96
N ILE A 363 10.10 4.39 46.09
CA ILE A 363 11.52 4.52 46.43
C ILE A 363 11.71 5.52 47.57
N VAL A 364 11.09 6.71 47.46
CA VAL A 364 11.16 7.76 48.49
C VAL A 364 10.58 7.27 49.81
N LEU A 365 9.40 6.64 49.79
CA LEU A 365 8.75 6.14 51.00
C LEU A 365 9.61 5.10 51.72
N VAL A 366 10.19 4.15 50.99
CA VAL A 366 11.09 3.12 51.56
C VAL A 366 12.35 3.77 52.13
N GLY A 367 12.92 4.74 51.43
CA GLY A 367 14.06 5.52 51.90
C GLY A 367 13.77 6.22 53.24
N VAL A 368 12.66 6.95 53.32
CA VAL A 368 12.22 7.64 54.55
C VAL A 368 12.07 6.66 55.72
N ILE A 369 11.50 5.48 55.49
CA ILE A 369 11.37 4.43 56.51
C ILE A 369 12.75 3.98 57.01
N ILE A 370 13.67 3.62 56.11
CA ILE A 370 15.02 3.15 56.49
C ILE A 370 15.75 4.22 57.31
N ILE A 371 15.68 5.48 56.87
CA ILE A 371 16.32 6.60 57.57
C ILE A 371 15.71 6.81 58.95
N GLY A 372 14.38 6.81 59.05
CA GLY A 372 13.68 6.97 60.33
C GLY A 372 14.08 5.89 61.34
N PHE A 373 14.18 4.64 60.89
CA PHE A 373 14.63 3.54 61.74
C PHE A 373 16.13 3.58 62.06
N ALA A 374 16.98 4.01 61.13
CA ALA A 374 18.39 4.28 61.37
C ALA A 374 18.59 5.28 62.51
N ILE A 375 17.85 6.39 62.48
CA ILE A 375 17.87 7.40 63.54
C ILE A 375 17.37 6.80 64.86
N ALA A 376 16.26 6.05 64.84
CA ALA A 376 15.68 5.45 66.05
C ALA A 376 16.63 4.43 66.71
N ILE A 377 17.15 3.46 65.94
CA ILE A 377 18.06 2.42 66.45
C ILE A 377 19.36 3.05 66.95
N THR A 378 19.90 4.03 66.23
CA THR A 378 21.10 4.75 66.67
C THR A 378 20.84 5.50 67.97
N THR A 379 19.71 6.21 68.09
CA THR A 379 19.35 6.94 69.32
C THR A 379 19.21 6.00 70.52
N ILE A 380 18.54 4.86 70.35
CA ILE A 380 18.38 3.85 71.41
C ILE A 380 19.75 3.25 71.79
N GLY A 381 20.56 2.88 70.79
CA GLY A 381 21.88 2.29 71.02
C GLY A 381 22.82 3.25 71.73
N VAL A 382 22.83 4.50 71.32
CA VAL A 382 23.56 5.57 72.03
C VAL A 382 23.05 5.74 73.44
N GLY A 383 21.74 5.65 73.69
CA GLY A 383 21.18 5.67 75.04
C GLY A 383 21.74 4.58 75.96
N PHE A 384 21.86 3.34 75.45
CA PHE A 384 22.47 2.22 76.20
C PHE A 384 23.97 2.36 76.40
N ILE A 385 24.69 2.98 75.46
CA ILE A 385 26.13 3.26 75.60
C ILE A 385 26.36 4.45 76.54
N ALA A 386 25.50 5.47 76.48
CA ALA A 386 25.62 6.69 77.26
C ALA A 386 25.30 6.47 78.75
N SER A 387 24.51 5.46 79.11
CA SER A 387 24.31 5.10 80.52
C SER A 387 25.61 4.62 81.18
N SER A 388 26.60 4.17 80.42
CA SER A 388 27.91 3.73 80.92
C SER A 388 29.06 4.74 80.78
N LEU A 389 28.86 5.86 80.06
CA LEU A 389 29.91 6.86 79.75
C LEU A 389 29.75 8.21 80.48
N ALA A 390 30.86 8.95 80.60
CA ALA A 390 30.89 10.31 81.14
C ALA A 390 30.09 11.32 80.28
N ALA A 391 29.48 12.32 80.92
CA ALA A 391 28.51 13.24 80.30
C ALA A 391 28.98 13.93 79.00
N TRP A 392 30.26 14.30 78.91
CA TRP A 392 30.81 14.99 77.73
C TRP A 392 30.95 14.08 76.50
N MET A 393 31.16 12.77 76.68
CA MET A 393 31.23 11.81 75.57
C MET A 393 29.85 11.53 74.96
N LYS A 394 28.77 11.73 75.73
CA LYS A 394 27.39 11.49 75.27
C LYS A 394 26.99 12.42 74.11
N PHE A 395 27.52 13.64 74.10
CA PHE A 395 27.20 14.66 73.08
C PHE A 395 27.81 14.32 71.71
N PHE A 396 29.09 13.93 71.68
CA PHE A 396 29.77 13.56 70.44
C PHE A 396 29.21 12.27 69.81
N VAL A 397 28.85 11.29 70.64
CA VAL A 397 28.31 10.01 70.20
C VAL A 397 26.91 10.15 69.59
N LEU A 398 26.13 11.17 69.96
CA LEU A 398 24.78 11.38 69.44
C LEU A 398 24.76 12.25 68.17
N ILE A 399 25.63 13.26 68.07
CA ILE A 399 25.60 14.24 66.97
C ILE A 399 26.29 13.73 65.71
N ILE A 400 27.40 12.99 65.84
CA ILE A 400 28.17 12.57 64.66
C ILE A 400 27.38 11.58 63.78
N PRO A 401 26.76 10.51 64.32
CA PRO A 401 26.01 9.57 63.48
C PRO A 401 24.76 10.21 62.87
N THR A 402 24.06 11.06 63.63
CA THR A 402 22.86 11.75 63.13
C THR A 402 23.21 12.77 62.05
N ALA A 403 24.30 13.51 62.20
CA ALA A 403 24.82 14.41 61.17
C ALA A 403 25.25 13.64 59.92
N ILE A 404 25.98 12.53 60.05
CA ILE A 404 26.40 11.68 58.92
C ILE A 404 25.18 11.14 58.17
N ILE A 405 24.18 10.61 58.90
CA ILE A 405 22.93 10.13 58.31
C ILE A 405 22.24 11.29 57.57
N LEU A 406 22.07 12.47 58.19
CA LEU A 406 21.44 13.63 57.55
C LEU A 406 22.19 14.13 56.30
N THR A 407 23.52 14.15 56.30
CA THR A 407 24.30 14.51 55.10
C THR A 407 24.17 13.47 53.98
N LEU A 408 24.12 12.19 54.32
CA LEU A 408 23.93 11.13 53.32
C LEU A 408 22.49 11.13 52.78
N VAL A 409 21.52 11.52 53.60
CA VAL A 409 20.12 11.72 53.21
C VAL A 409 20.00 12.83 52.17
N GLY A 410 20.64 13.98 52.36
CA GLY A 410 20.61 15.09 51.40
C GLY A 410 21.40 14.86 50.10
N VAL A 411 22.10 13.73 49.97
CA VAL A 411 22.82 13.32 48.76
C VAL A 411 22.07 12.19 48.00
N VAL A 412 21.09 11.57 48.68
CA VAL A 412 20.33 10.41 48.17
C VAL A 412 18.87 10.79 47.85
N LEU A 413 18.27 11.71 48.60
CA LEU A 413 17.04 12.42 48.25
C LEU A 413 17.40 13.76 47.61
#